data_AF-A2DKK9-F1
#
_entry.id   AF-A2DKK9-F1
#
_cell.length_a   1.000
_cell.length_b   1.000
_cell.length_c   1.000
_cell.angle_alpha   90.00
_cell.angle_beta   90.00
_cell.angle_gamma   90.00
#
_symmetry.space_group_name_H-M   'P 1'
#
loop_
_entity.id
_entity.type
_entity.pdbx_description
1 polymer ?
#
loop_
_entity_poly.entity_id
_entity_poly.type
_entity_poly.pdbx_seq_one_letter_code
_entity_poly.pdbx_strand_id
1 'polypeptide(L)'
;MSTSSIHYYCPVSFKYRLPALVEFVKSHFNKDKIVIICNGPKQVEFLSHYFILLQMTPCRIVATMSQEDRQNAEQRFQGAINICLVSQSIVENVKLGNPTWVVEYAVPTALSSYVKMVQNIKAPKWILFVEPNNEKAFIERCKSAGLESKELPVTVNKLPNIVPRLLGFLDRRYEFYMSSQFGYREMISAYVNSENEEFNAQKLNLLEASISFGIEHPPKLPLTK
;
A
#
# COMPACT_ATOMS: atom_id res chain seq x y z
N MET A 1 -19.73 22.28 -4.59
CA MET A 1 -18.45 22.67 -5.20
C MET A 1 -17.54 21.45 -5.18
N SER A 2 -17.15 20.93 -6.35
CA SER A 2 -16.22 19.81 -6.46
C SER A 2 -14.84 20.28 -6.00
N THR A 3 -14.47 20.02 -4.75
CA THR A 3 -13.10 20.24 -4.28
C THR A 3 -12.21 19.27 -5.04
N SER A 4 -11.36 19.80 -5.93
CA SER A 4 -10.35 19.02 -6.65
C SER A 4 -9.45 18.30 -5.65
N SER A 5 -9.28 16.99 -5.82
CA SER A 5 -8.40 16.17 -4.99
C SER A 5 -6.94 16.59 -5.21
N ILE A 6 -6.15 16.61 -4.15
CA ILE A 6 -4.70 16.85 -4.23
C ILE A 6 -4.01 15.50 -4.35
N HIS A 7 -3.30 15.27 -5.44
CA HIS A 7 -2.53 14.05 -5.67
C HIS A 7 -1.06 14.28 -5.37
N TYR A 8 -0.48 13.35 -4.63
CA TYR A 8 0.93 13.31 -4.33
C TYR A 8 1.55 12.01 -4.87
N TYR A 9 2.83 12.07 -5.23
CA TYR A 9 3.67 10.89 -5.37
C TYR A 9 4.83 10.97 -4.39
N CYS A 10 5.26 9.82 -3.91
CA CYS A 10 6.23 9.67 -2.83
C CYS A 10 7.38 8.78 -3.32
N PRO A 11 8.49 9.37 -3.80
CA PRO A 11 9.71 8.63 -4.12
C PRO A 11 10.26 7.99 -2.86
N VAL A 12 10.14 6.67 -2.74
CA VAL A 12 10.68 5.96 -1.58
C VAL A 12 11.13 4.55 -1.96
N SER A 13 12.43 4.29 -1.75
CA SER A 13 13.01 2.97 -1.90
C SER A 13 12.35 1.97 -0.95
N PHE A 14 12.22 0.71 -1.39
CA PHE A 14 11.50 -0.34 -0.67
C PHE A 14 11.89 -0.45 0.81
N LYS A 15 13.19 -0.41 1.13
CA LYS A 15 13.68 -0.50 2.52
C LYS A 15 13.08 0.55 3.46
N TYR A 16 12.66 1.70 2.93
CA TYR A 16 12.07 2.81 3.67
C TYR A 16 10.56 2.92 3.51
N ARG A 17 9.95 2.08 2.67
CA ARG A 17 8.55 2.15 2.31
C ARG A 17 7.62 1.83 3.49
N LEU A 18 7.87 0.73 4.19
CA LEU A 18 7.10 0.38 5.40
C LEU A 18 7.29 1.40 6.54
N PRO A 19 8.53 1.85 6.88
CA PRO A 19 8.72 2.94 7.85
C PRO A 19 7.96 4.22 7.48
N ALA A 20 8.02 4.64 6.21
CA ALA A 20 7.33 5.84 5.74
C ALA A 20 5.80 5.71 5.87
N LEU A 21 5.23 4.56 5.49
CA LEU A 21 3.81 4.28 5.68
C LEU A 21 3.41 4.35 7.16
N VAL A 22 4.22 3.74 8.04
CA VAL A 22 3.92 3.69 9.48
C VAL A 22 3.94 5.08 10.11
N GLU A 23 4.95 5.88 9.80
CA GLU A 23 5.04 7.26 10.33
C GLU A 23 3.93 8.15 9.76
N PHE A 24 3.57 7.97 8.48
CA PHE A 24 2.39 8.61 7.91
C PHE A 24 1.13 8.23 8.68
N VAL A 25 0.86 6.94 8.86
CA VAL A 25 -0.34 6.48 9.58
C VAL A 25 -0.36 7.01 11.01
N LYS A 26 0.74 6.92 11.77
CA LYS A 26 0.81 7.44 13.15
C LYS A 26 0.50 8.93 13.26
N SER A 27 1.07 9.74 12.37
CA SER A 27 0.88 11.20 12.39
C SER A 27 -0.54 11.64 11.99
N HIS A 28 -1.33 10.73 11.43
CA HIS A 28 -2.69 10.95 10.94
C HIS A 28 -3.77 10.17 11.71
N PHE A 29 -3.37 9.19 12.54
CA PHE A 29 -4.25 8.19 13.18
C PHE A 29 -5.46 8.76 13.94
N ASN A 30 -5.29 9.90 14.63
CA ASN A 30 -6.31 10.48 15.49
C ASN A 30 -7.25 11.48 14.80
N LYS A 31 -6.96 11.86 13.54
CA LYS A 31 -7.65 12.97 12.87
C LYS A 31 -8.18 12.64 11.48
N ASP A 32 -7.67 11.58 10.86
CA ASP A 32 -7.96 11.27 9.46
C ASP A 32 -8.48 9.84 9.29
N LYS A 33 -9.34 9.65 8.28
CA LYS A 33 -9.69 8.32 7.77
C LYS A 33 -8.78 7.97 6.61
N ILE A 34 -8.07 6.86 6.72
CA ILE A 34 -7.02 6.47 5.79
C ILE A 34 -7.40 5.13 5.16
N VAL A 35 -7.49 5.12 3.84
CA VAL A 35 -7.53 3.89 3.04
C VAL A 35 -6.12 3.60 2.54
N ILE A 36 -5.66 2.37 2.68
CA ILE A 36 -4.39 1.90 2.15
C ILE A 36 -4.69 0.80 1.15
N ILE A 37 -4.42 1.07 -0.12
CA ILE A 37 -4.60 0.11 -1.22
C ILE A 37 -3.36 -0.77 -1.31
N CYS A 38 -3.57 -2.08 -1.22
CA CYS A 38 -2.55 -3.12 -1.19
C CYS A 38 -2.65 -4.00 -2.44
N ASN A 39 -1.54 -4.61 -2.85
CA ASN A 39 -1.47 -5.47 -4.03
C ASN A 39 -2.51 -6.61 -4.00
N GLY A 40 -2.77 -7.18 -2.82
CA GLY A 40 -3.73 -8.26 -2.66
C GLY A 40 -3.96 -8.65 -1.20
N PRO A 41 -4.67 -9.78 -0.96
CA PRO A 41 -5.04 -10.20 0.38
C PRO A 41 -3.84 -10.54 1.27
N LYS A 42 -2.72 -11.03 0.71
CA LYS A 42 -1.55 -11.44 1.52
C LYS A 42 -0.77 -10.23 2.04
N GLN A 43 -0.67 -9.16 1.26
CA GLN A 43 -0.12 -7.91 1.72
C GLN A 43 -1.04 -7.21 2.73
N VAL A 44 -2.38 -7.28 2.54
CA VAL A 44 -3.36 -6.81 3.54
C VAL A 44 -3.16 -7.55 4.87
N GLU A 45 -2.98 -8.87 4.83
CA GLU A 45 -2.75 -9.70 6.01
C GLU A 45 -1.45 -9.31 6.74
N PHE A 46 -0.34 -9.17 6.01
CA PHE A 46 0.95 -8.71 6.56
C PHE A 46 0.84 -7.35 7.25
N LEU A 47 0.32 -6.34 6.54
CA LEU A 47 0.20 -4.98 7.09
C LEU A 47 -0.77 -4.95 8.28
N SER A 48 -1.85 -5.74 8.25
CA SER A 48 -2.79 -5.83 9.36
C SER A 48 -2.13 -6.39 10.61
N HIS A 49 -1.40 -7.50 10.51
CA HIS A 49 -0.67 -8.06 11.65
C HIS A 49 0.35 -7.05 12.19
N TYR A 50 1.07 -6.38 11.30
CA TYR A 50 2.05 -5.38 11.72
C TYR A 50 1.41 -4.19 12.44
N PHE A 51 0.33 -3.61 11.91
CA PHE A 51 -0.37 -2.50 12.57
C PHE A 51 -0.95 -2.90 13.94
N ILE A 52 -1.46 -4.13 14.07
CA ILE A 52 -1.96 -4.64 15.36
C ILE A 52 -0.82 -4.71 16.40
N LEU A 53 0.39 -5.11 16.00
CA LEU A 53 1.58 -5.09 16.86
C LEU A 53 2.02 -3.66 17.26
N LEU A 54 1.57 -2.66 16.51
CA LEU A 54 1.74 -1.25 16.81
C LEU A 54 0.53 -0.64 17.56
N GLN A 55 -0.39 -1.49 18.04
CA GLN A 55 -1.62 -1.08 18.75
C GLN A 55 -2.59 -0.25 17.88
N MET A 56 -2.55 -0.46 16.56
CA MET A 56 -3.51 0.11 15.61
C MET A 56 -4.30 -1.03 14.98
N THR A 57 -5.63 -0.99 15.08
CA THR A 57 -6.50 -2.07 14.60
C THR A 57 -7.19 -1.67 13.29
N PRO A 58 -6.58 -1.91 12.12
CA PRO A 58 -7.22 -1.61 10.85
C PRO A 58 -8.39 -2.55 10.59
N CYS A 59 -9.38 -2.10 9.84
CA CYS A 59 -10.28 -3.03 9.15
C CYS A 59 -9.61 -3.51 7.85
N ARG A 60 -10.06 -4.67 7.37
CA ARG A 60 -9.53 -5.31 6.16
C ARG A 60 -10.68 -5.56 5.20
N ILE A 61 -10.47 -5.29 3.93
CA ILE A 61 -11.43 -5.61 2.87
C ILE A 61 -10.68 -6.30 1.72
N VAL A 62 -10.97 -7.58 1.52
CA VAL A 62 -10.33 -8.41 0.48
C VAL A 62 -11.40 -9.14 -0.34
N ALA A 63 -11.07 -9.51 -1.57
CA ALA A 63 -12.04 -10.09 -2.51
C ALA A 63 -12.69 -11.40 -2.01
N THR A 64 -11.97 -12.18 -1.21
CA THR A 64 -12.43 -13.49 -0.69
C THR A 64 -13.42 -13.38 0.46
N MET A 65 -13.69 -12.18 0.99
CA MET A 65 -14.68 -12.00 2.05
C MET A 65 -16.09 -12.23 1.53
N SER A 66 -16.93 -12.82 2.40
CA SER A 66 -18.37 -12.86 2.17
C SER A 66 -18.93 -11.44 2.01
N GLN A 67 -20.08 -11.32 1.36
CA GLN A 67 -20.72 -10.01 1.20
C GLN A 67 -21.11 -9.39 2.56
N GLU A 68 -21.55 -10.21 3.52
CA GLU A 68 -21.89 -9.78 4.87
C GLU A 68 -20.67 -9.25 5.62
N ASP A 69 -19.57 -10.01 5.65
CA ASP A 69 -18.33 -9.59 6.32
C ASP A 69 -17.77 -8.31 5.72
N ARG A 70 -17.88 -8.17 4.39
CA ARG A 70 -17.47 -6.97 3.67
C ARG A 70 -18.31 -5.76 4.09
N GLN A 71 -19.63 -5.88 4.10
CA GLN A 71 -20.52 -4.81 4.54
C GLN A 71 -20.25 -4.41 5.99
N ASN A 72 -19.99 -5.38 6.87
CA ASN A 72 -19.61 -5.13 8.26
C ASN A 72 -18.28 -4.37 8.35
N ALA A 73 -17.27 -4.72 7.54
CA ALA A 73 -15.99 -4.01 7.51
C ALA A 73 -16.12 -2.58 6.96
N GLU A 74 -16.93 -2.37 5.92
CA GLU A 74 -17.26 -1.06 5.35
C GLU A 74 -17.93 -0.16 6.40
N GLN A 75 -18.95 -0.67 7.09
CA GLN A 75 -19.64 0.07 8.16
C GLN A 75 -18.70 0.43 9.31
N ARG A 76 -17.82 -0.49 9.73
CA ARG A 76 -16.82 -0.23 10.76
C ARG A 76 -15.85 0.88 10.37
N PHE A 77 -15.39 0.90 9.11
CA PHE A 77 -14.54 1.98 8.60
C PHE A 77 -15.28 3.32 8.53
N GLN A 78 -16.52 3.32 8.05
CA GLN A 78 -17.32 4.53 7.96
C GLN A 78 -17.71 5.09 9.34
N GLY A 79 -17.78 4.23 10.36
CA GLY A 79 -17.97 4.60 11.77
C GLY A 79 -16.65 4.81 12.53
N ALA A 80 -16.28 3.82 13.32
CA ALA A 80 -15.31 3.93 14.41
C ALA A 80 -13.83 3.65 14.04
N ILE A 81 -13.56 3.02 12.90
CA ILE A 81 -12.20 2.63 12.51
C ILE A 81 -11.61 3.66 11.53
N ASN A 82 -10.39 4.12 11.83
CA ASN A 82 -9.72 5.16 11.05
C ASN A 82 -8.80 4.63 9.94
N ILE A 83 -8.48 3.33 9.94
CA ILE A 83 -7.60 2.71 8.93
C ILE A 83 -8.33 1.55 8.25
N CYS A 84 -8.36 1.56 6.92
CA CYS A 84 -8.83 0.45 6.10
C CYS A 84 -7.73 -0.04 5.17
N LEU A 85 -7.40 -1.33 5.25
CA LEU A 85 -6.54 -2.02 4.28
C LEU A 85 -7.42 -2.70 3.24
N VAL A 86 -7.22 -2.38 1.97
CA VAL A 86 -8.06 -2.87 0.87
C VAL A 86 -7.19 -3.50 -0.21
N SER A 87 -7.55 -4.68 -0.70
CA SER A 87 -6.91 -5.24 -1.89
C SER A 87 -7.33 -4.47 -3.14
N GLN A 88 -6.37 -4.15 -4.01
CA GLN A 88 -6.60 -3.43 -5.25
C GLN A 88 -7.67 -4.10 -6.14
N SER A 89 -7.75 -5.44 -6.16
CA SER A 89 -8.73 -6.18 -6.97
C SER A 89 -10.19 -5.98 -6.57
N ILE A 90 -10.47 -5.49 -5.36
CA ILE A 90 -11.84 -5.30 -4.87
C ILE A 90 -12.20 -3.83 -4.63
N VAL A 91 -11.22 -2.92 -4.72
CA VAL A 91 -11.39 -1.51 -4.34
C VAL A 91 -12.53 -0.80 -5.08
N GLU A 92 -12.80 -1.19 -6.34
CA GLU A 92 -13.89 -0.61 -7.13
C GLU A 92 -15.28 -1.06 -6.65
N ASN A 93 -15.35 -2.19 -5.94
CA ASN A 93 -16.59 -2.86 -5.54
C ASN A 93 -16.92 -2.68 -4.05
N VAL A 94 -16.31 -1.71 -3.39
CA VAL A 94 -16.44 -1.51 -1.93
C VAL A 94 -16.86 -0.09 -1.60
N LYS A 95 -17.64 0.06 -0.55
CA LYS A 95 -18.14 1.36 -0.07
C LYS A 95 -17.24 1.90 1.03
N LEU A 96 -16.24 2.70 0.65
CA LEU A 96 -15.26 3.27 1.58
C LEU A 96 -15.72 4.59 2.22
N GLY A 97 -16.88 5.12 1.85
CA GLY A 97 -17.36 6.43 2.30
C GLY A 97 -16.48 7.56 1.78
N ASN A 98 -16.15 8.52 2.65
CA ASN A 98 -15.35 9.70 2.32
C ASN A 98 -14.04 9.69 3.14
N PRO A 99 -13.04 8.86 2.77
CA PRO A 99 -11.76 8.87 3.48
C PRO A 99 -11.04 10.20 3.28
N THR A 100 -10.26 10.65 4.26
CA THR A 100 -9.43 11.86 4.12
C THR A 100 -8.21 11.60 3.24
N TRP A 101 -7.65 10.39 3.33
CA TRP A 101 -6.47 9.99 2.58
C TRP A 101 -6.67 8.63 1.93
N VAL A 102 -6.19 8.52 0.68
CA VAL A 102 -5.91 7.23 0.05
C VAL A 102 -4.41 7.12 -0.16
N VAL A 103 -3.83 6.04 0.35
CA VAL A 103 -2.42 5.68 0.14
C VAL A 103 -2.39 4.49 -0.82
N GLU A 104 -1.95 4.73 -2.04
CA GLU A 104 -1.66 3.68 -3.01
C GLU A 104 -0.30 3.07 -2.68
N TYR A 105 -0.32 2.01 -1.87
CA TYR A 105 0.86 1.23 -1.49
C TYR A 105 1.12 0.08 -2.47
N ALA A 106 0.09 -0.31 -3.22
CA ALA A 106 0.15 -1.30 -4.27
C ALA A 106 0.92 -0.80 -5.49
N VAL A 107 1.31 -1.76 -6.34
CA VAL A 107 1.87 -1.51 -7.65
C VAL A 107 0.71 -1.35 -8.62
N PRO A 108 0.55 -0.21 -9.28
CA PRO A 108 -0.48 -0.06 -10.31
C PRO A 108 -0.34 -1.15 -11.38
N THR A 109 -1.43 -1.86 -11.66
CA THR A 109 -1.46 -2.94 -12.66
C THR A 109 -1.46 -2.37 -14.07
N ALA A 110 -2.26 -1.32 -14.29
CA ALA A 110 -2.37 -0.56 -15.52
C ALA A 110 -2.74 0.90 -15.21
N LEU A 111 -2.36 1.83 -16.07
CA LEU A 111 -2.71 3.26 -15.93
C LEU A 111 -4.23 3.48 -15.90
N SER A 112 -4.97 2.79 -16.76
CA SER A 112 -6.44 2.90 -16.86
C SER A 112 -7.13 2.48 -15.56
N SER A 113 -6.70 1.37 -14.96
CA SER A 113 -7.21 0.90 -13.67
C SER A 113 -6.88 1.89 -12.54
N TYR A 114 -5.69 2.46 -12.53
CA TYR A 114 -5.32 3.48 -11.55
C TYR A 114 -6.19 4.75 -11.68
N VAL A 115 -6.36 5.26 -12.90
CA VAL A 115 -7.22 6.44 -13.15
C VAL A 115 -8.67 6.18 -12.73
N LYS A 116 -9.22 5.01 -13.08
CA LYS A 116 -10.57 4.62 -12.70
C LYS A 116 -10.73 4.52 -11.17
N MET A 117 -9.74 3.97 -10.48
CA MET A 117 -9.71 3.90 -9.02
C MET A 117 -9.73 5.30 -8.39
N VAL A 118 -8.88 6.21 -8.89
CA VAL A 118 -8.81 7.61 -8.44
C VAL A 118 -10.14 8.34 -8.65
N GLN A 119 -10.82 8.07 -9.76
CA GLN A 119 -12.13 8.64 -10.06
C GLN A 119 -13.24 8.03 -9.19
N ASN A 120 -13.14 6.76 -8.82
CA ASN A 120 -14.14 6.05 -8.02
C ASN A 120 -14.11 6.48 -6.54
N ILE A 121 -12.92 6.53 -5.93
CA ILE A 121 -12.79 6.86 -4.50
C ILE A 121 -12.71 8.38 -4.33
N LYS A 122 -13.74 8.99 -3.73
CA LYS A 122 -13.77 10.44 -3.48
C LYS A 122 -13.01 10.77 -2.20
N ALA A 123 -11.69 10.94 -2.32
CA ALA A 123 -10.81 11.41 -1.24
C ALA A 123 -10.18 12.76 -1.59
N PRO A 124 -10.05 13.70 -0.63
CA PRO A 124 -9.45 15.00 -0.89
C PRO A 124 -7.94 14.91 -1.12
N LYS A 125 -7.29 13.82 -0.67
CA LYS A 125 -5.83 13.65 -0.78
C LYS A 125 -5.46 12.22 -1.12
N TRP A 126 -4.51 12.09 -2.05
CA TRP A 126 -3.99 10.81 -2.54
C TRP A 126 -2.47 10.81 -2.46
N ILE A 127 -1.87 9.68 -2.07
CA ILE A 127 -0.43 9.48 -2.13
C ILE A 127 -0.14 8.19 -2.87
N LEU A 128 0.64 8.26 -3.93
CA LEU A 128 1.20 7.11 -4.62
C LEU A 128 2.63 6.84 -4.13
N PHE A 129 2.89 5.66 -3.58
CA PHE A 129 4.23 5.24 -3.21
C PHE A 129 4.92 4.63 -4.43
N VAL A 130 6.06 5.18 -4.84
CA VAL A 130 6.81 4.74 -6.03
C VAL A 130 8.27 4.54 -5.72
N GLU A 131 8.91 3.59 -6.42
CA GLU A 131 10.38 3.52 -6.43
C GLU A 131 10.94 4.74 -7.17
N PRO A 132 11.99 5.39 -6.66
CA PRO A 132 12.61 6.55 -7.32
C PRO A 132 13.03 6.28 -8.77
N ASN A 133 13.44 5.05 -9.08
CA ASN A 133 13.85 4.67 -10.44
C ASN A 133 12.66 4.56 -11.42
N ASN A 134 11.44 4.41 -10.91
CA ASN A 134 10.23 4.14 -11.70
C ASN A 134 9.31 5.35 -11.80
N GLU A 135 9.52 6.38 -10.96
CA GLU A 135 8.56 7.46 -10.76
C GLU A 135 8.33 8.31 -12.02
N LYS A 136 9.40 8.76 -12.70
CA LYS A 136 9.27 9.84 -13.69
C LYS A 136 8.35 9.46 -14.84
N ALA A 137 8.57 8.29 -15.43
CA ALA A 137 7.78 7.84 -16.58
C ALA A 137 6.31 7.57 -16.20
N PHE A 138 6.06 6.93 -15.05
CA PHE A 138 4.69 6.67 -14.61
C PHE A 138 3.94 7.97 -14.27
N ILE A 139 4.59 8.93 -13.60
CA ILE A 139 3.99 10.23 -13.26
C ILE A 139 3.68 11.06 -14.51
N GLU A 140 4.54 11.06 -15.53
CA GLU A 140 4.25 11.73 -16.81
C GLU A 140 3.06 11.09 -17.55
N ARG A 141 2.91 9.75 -17.48
CA ARG A 141 1.72 9.09 -18.03
C ARG A 141 0.45 9.44 -17.25
N CYS A 142 0.51 9.48 -15.92
CA CYS A 142 -0.59 9.95 -15.08
C CYS A 142 -1.01 11.38 -15.46
N LYS A 143 -0.04 12.29 -15.64
CA LYS A 143 -0.29 13.66 -16.09
C LYS A 143 -0.97 13.70 -17.46
N SER A 144 -0.52 12.88 -18.41
CA SER A 144 -1.14 12.75 -19.73
C SER A 144 -2.58 12.22 -19.68
N ALA A 145 -2.92 11.46 -18.63
CA ALA A 145 -4.27 11.00 -18.34
C ALA A 145 -5.09 11.98 -17.45
N GLY A 146 -4.59 13.19 -17.20
CA GLY A 146 -5.28 14.22 -16.43
C GLY A 146 -5.11 14.10 -14.90
N LEU A 147 -4.22 13.23 -14.42
CA LEU A 147 -3.86 13.09 -13.02
C LEU A 147 -2.51 13.76 -12.74
N GLU A 148 -2.55 15.08 -12.54
CA GLU A 148 -1.37 15.82 -12.10
C GLU A 148 -1.11 15.59 -10.61
N SER A 149 0.15 15.35 -10.25
CA SER A 149 0.55 15.11 -8.87
C SER A 149 1.81 15.89 -8.49
N LYS A 150 1.95 16.16 -7.19
CA LYS A 150 3.09 16.85 -6.62
C LYS A 150 3.97 15.87 -5.86
N GLU A 151 5.27 16.11 -5.83
CA GLU A 151 6.16 15.31 -5.00
C GLU A 151 5.85 15.54 -3.52
N LEU A 152 5.77 14.46 -2.75
CA LEU A 152 5.74 14.46 -1.30
C LEU A 152 7.05 13.85 -0.79
N PRO A 153 8.04 14.67 -0.41
CA PRO A 153 9.37 14.18 -0.06
C PRO A 153 9.36 13.44 1.27
N VAL A 154 10.10 12.34 1.35
CA VAL A 154 10.32 11.59 2.59
C VAL A 154 11.69 11.93 3.16
N THR A 155 11.72 12.46 4.38
CA THR A 155 13.00 12.68 5.09
C THR A 155 13.50 11.36 5.68
N VAL A 156 14.19 10.58 4.86
CA VAL A 156 14.66 9.22 5.20
C VAL A 156 15.44 9.17 6.53
N ASN A 157 16.28 10.18 6.80
CA ASN A 157 17.08 10.26 8.03
C ASN A 157 16.26 10.41 9.31
N LYS A 158 14.97 10.78 9.20
CA LYS A 158 14.03 10.88 10.33
C LYS A 158 13.18 9.63 10.49
N LEU A 159 13.24 8.68 9.55
CA LEU A 159 12.48 7.44 9.67
C LEU A 159 13.09 6.54 10.74
N PRO A 160 12.27 5.96 11.63
CA PRO A 160 12.77 5.02 12.62
C PRO A 160 13.30 3.77 11.91
N ASN A 161 14.40 3.21 12.43
CA ASN A 161 14.83 1.89 12.01
C ASN A 161 13.87 0.83 12.56
N ILE A 162 12.92 0.38 11.72
CA ILE A 162 11.92 -0.60 12.13
C ILE A 162 12.43 -2.05 12.08
N VAL A 163 13.57 -2.31 11.42
CA VAL A 163 14.04 -3.67 11.12
C VAL A 163 14.26 -4.49 12.39
N PRO A 164 14.98 -4.03 13.43
CA PRO A 164 15.16 -4.82 14.65
C PRO A 164 13.84 -5.16 15.35
N ARG A 165 12.88 -4.22 15.34
CA ARG A 165 11.55 -4.43 15.91
C ARG A 165 10.75 -5.43 15.09
N LEU A 166 10.84 -5.36 13.77
CA LEU A 166 10.17 -6.24 12.83
C LEU A 166 10.67 -7.68 12.97
N LEU A 167 11.99 -7.90 12.97
CA LEU A 167 12.61 -9.21 13.20
C LEU A 167 12.20 -9.81 14.55
N GLY A 168 12.28 -9.01 15.62
CA GLY A 168 11.84 -9.48 16.94
C GLY A 168 10.36 -9.86 17.01
N PHE A 169 9.49 -9.34 16.14
CA PHE A 169 8.11 -9.81 16.04
C PHE A 169 7.97 -11.09 15.22
N LEU A 170 8.71 -11.22 14.11
CA LEU A 170 8.70 -12.39 13.25
C LEU A 170 9.19 -13.64 14.00
N ASP A 171 10.25 -13.51 14.81
CA ASP A 171 10.83 -14.63 15.58
C ASP A 171 9.85 -15.22 16.61
N ARG A 172 8.90 -14.41 17.10
CA ARG A 172 7.97 -14.81 18.17
C ARG A 172 6.59 -15.22 17.67
N ARG A 173 6.28 -14.98 16.39
CA ARG A 173 4.91 -15.11 15.86
C ARG A 173 4.93 -15.76 14.48
N TYR A 174 4.73 -17.08 14.47
CA TYR A 174 4.69 -17.87 13.23
C TYR A 174 3.71 -17.30 12.20
N GLU A 175 2.51 -16.89 12.61
CA GLU A 175 1.51 -16.30 11.70
C GLU A 175 2.01 -15.00 11.05
N PHE A 176 2.73 -14.17 11.79
CA PHE A 176 3.29 -12.93 11.25
C PHE A 176 4.48 -13.21 10.33
N TYR A 177 5.32 -14.20 10.68
CA TYR A 177 6.37 -14.70 9.80
C TYR A 177 5.80 -15.20 8.47
N MET A 178 4.76 -16.03 8.50
CA MET A 178 4.13 -16.55 7.28
C MET A 178 3.50 -15.43 6.46
N SER A 179 2.79 -14.49 7.08
CA SER A 179 2.17 -13.38 6.33
C SER A 179 3.22 -12.45 5.71
N SER A 180 4.39 -12.25 6.35
CA SER A 180 5.54 -11.57 5.75
C SER A 180 6.00 -12.24 4.46
N GLN A 181 6.23 -13.56 4.48
CA GLN A 181 6.66 -14.32 3.31
C GLN A 181 5.64 -14.25 2.16
N PHE A 182 4.35 -14.42 2.47
CA PHE A 182 3.29 -14.36 1.46
C PHE A 182 3.05 -12.95 0.93
N GLY A 183 3.12 -11.94 1.78
CA GLY A 183 3.00 -10.53 1.38
C GLY A 183 4.12 -10.11 0.43
N TYR A 184 5.36 -10.53 0.70
CA TYR A 184 6.49 -10.30 -0.20
C TYR A 184 6.26 -10.96 -1.56
N ARG A 185 5.87 -12.25 -1.58
CA ARG A 185 5.58 -12.98 -2.83
C ARG A 185 4.49 -12.32 -3.65
N GLU A 186 3.43 -11.85 -3.01
CA GLU A 186 2.31 -11.16 -3.67
C GLU A 186 2.76 -9.82 -4.27
N MET A 187 3.61 -9.05 -3.58
CA MET A 187 4.18 -7.81 -4.10
C MET A 187 5.10 -8.06 -5.31
N ILE A 188 5.96 -9.08 -5.27
CA ILE A 188 6.77 -9.46 -6.44
C ILE A 188 5.87 -9.91 -7.60
N SER A 189 4.84 -10.72 -7.34
CA SER A 189 3.88 -11.14 -8.36
C SER A 189 3.15 -9.95 -9.01
N ALA A 190 2.83 -8.91 -8.25
CA ALA A 190 2.23 -7.69 -8.81
C ALA A 190 3.17 -6.97 -9.79
N TYR A 191 4.47 -6.90 -9.50
CA TYR A 191 5.47 -6.39 -10.45
C TYR A 191 5.61 -7.27 -11.69
N VAL A 192 5.62 -8.59 -11.53
CA VAL A 192 5.69 -9.52 -12.67
C VAL A 192 4.49 -9.34 -13.60
N ASN A 193 3.31 -9.06 -13.02
CA ASN A 193 2.07 -8.99 -13.77
C ASN A 193 1.69 -7.59 -14.29
N SER A 194 2.37 -6.53 -13.84
CA SER A 194 2.08 -5.16 -14.28
C SER A 194 2.22 -5.01 -15.80
N GLU A 195 1.31 -4.25 -16.40
CA GLU A 195 1.35 -3.88 -17.82
C GLU A 195 2.19 -2.62 -18.05
N ASN A 196 2.59 -1.95 -16.97
CA ASN A 196 3.42 -0.75 -17.01
C ASN A 196 4.89 -1.15 -17.08
N GLU A 197 5.60 -0.76 -18.14
CA GLU A 197 7.02 -1.08 -18.34
C GLU A 197 7.94 -0.59 -17.21
N GLU A 198 7.53 0.46 -16.49
CA GLU A 198 8.21 1.03 -15.34
C GLU A 198 8.19 0.09 -14.13
N PHE A 199 7.13 -0.72 -13.98
CA PHE A 199 7.00 -1.67 -12.87
C PHE A 199 7.54 -3.03 -13.27
N ASN A 200 8.86 -3.10 -13.50
CA ASN A 200 9.54 -4.33 -13.94
C ASN A 200 10.19 -5.09 -12.75
N ALA A 201 9.73 -6.32 -12.49
CA ALA A 201 10.25 -7.19 -11.43
C ALA A 201 11.75 -7.50 -11.55
N GLN A 202 12.32 -7.58 -12.76
CA GLN A 202 13.73 -7.88 -12.99
C GLN A 202 14.65 -6.71 -12.62
N LYS A 203 14.10 -5.49 -12.51
CA LYS A 203 14.86 -4.28 -12.13
C LYS A 203 14.75 -3.96 -10.64
N LEU A 204 14.03 -4.78 -9.87
CA LEU A 204 13.84 -4.56 -8.45
C LEU A 204 15.12 -4.85 -7.65
N ASN A 205 15.39 -3.99 -6.67
CA ASN A 205 16.29 -4.34 -5.58
C ASN A 205 15.58 -5.32 -4.64
N LEU A 206 15.69 -6.62 -4.92
CA LEU A 206 15.00 -7.68 -4.18
C LEU A 206 15.39 -7.74 -2.70
N LEU A 207 16.62 -7.34 -2.36
CA LEU A 207 17.08 -7.29 -0.97
C LEU A 207 16.36 -6.17 -0.21
N GLU A 208 16.29 -4.97 -0.77
CA GLU A 208 15.53 -3.87 -0.14
C GLU A 208 14.03 -4.18 -0.06
N ALA A 209 13.49 -4.81 -1.11
CA ALA A 209 12.12 -5.29 -1.14
C ALA A 209 11.86 -6.30 -0.01
N SER A 210 12.73 -7.29 0.18
CA SER A 210 12.57 -8.31 1.22
C SER A 210 12.71 -7.72 2.63
N ILE A 211 13.64 -6.79 2.84
CA ILE A 211 13.83 -6.08 4.11
C ILE A 211 12.55 -5.32 4.52
N SER A 212 11.81 -4.76 3.57
CA SER A 212 10.53 -4.08 3.85
C SER A 212 9.44 -5.00 4.42
N PHE A 213 9.61 -6.32 4.28
CA PHE A 213 8.78 -7.36 4.91
C PHE A 213 9.48 -8.02 6.11
N GLY A 214 10.71 -7.61 6.45
CA GLY A 214 11.51 -8.19 7.53
C GLY A 214 12.19 -9.50 7.14
N ILE A 215 12.43 -9.70 5.84
CA ILE A 215 13.05 -10.90 5.30
C ILE A 215 14.51 -10.58 4.96
N GLU A 216 15.44 -11.19 5.70
CA GLU A 216 16.89 -10.95 5.54
C GLU A 216 17.43 -11.49 4.22
N HIS A 217 16.89 -12.63 3.77
CA HIS A 217 17.32 -13.29 2.54
C HIS A 217 16.14 -13.43 1.58
N PRO A 218 16.13 -12.70 0.46
CA PRO A 218 14.99 -12.71 -0.47
C PRO A 218 14.72 -14.12 -1.00
N PRO A 219 13.48 -14.64 -0.85
CA PRO A 219 13.09 -15.89 -1.46
C PRO A 219 13.26 -15.84 -2.98
N LYS A 220 13.76 -16.92 -3.58
CA LYS A 220 13.83 -17.06 -5.04
C LYS A 220 12.41 -17.16 -5.61
N LEU A 221 12.07 -16.26 -6.53
CA LEU A 221 10.78 -16.20 -7.20
C LEU A 221 10.98 -15.97 -8.70
N PRO A 222 10.05 -16.43 -9.56
CA PRO A 222 9.99 -16.01 -10.95
C PRO A 222 9.85 -14.48 -11.03
N LEU A 223 10.62 -13.85 -11.93
CA LEU A 223 10.58 -12.39 -12.16
C LEU A 223 10.01 -12.04 -13.55
N THR A 224 9.44 -13.03 -14.24
CA THR A 224 8.79 -12.91 -15.54
C THR A 224 7.48 -13.70 -15.53
N LYS A 225 6.56 -13.33 -16.42
CA LYS A 225 5.30 -14.04 -16.63
C LYS A 225 5.52 -15.48 -17.11
#